data_AF-B7FQ08-F1
#
_entry.id   AF-B7FQ08-F1
#
_cell.length_a   1.000
_cell.length_b   1.000
_cell.length_c   1.000
_cell.angle_alpha   90.00
_cell.angle_beta   90.00
_cell.angle_gamma   90.00
#
_symmetry.space_group_name_H-M   'P 1'
#
loop_
_entity.id
_entity.type
_entity.pdbx_description
1 polymer ?
#
loop_
_entity_poly.entity_id
_entity_poly.type
_entity_poly.pdbx_seq_one_letter_code
_entity_poly.pdbx_strand_id
1 'polypeptide(L)'
;MGKQKKTSGKGDSPTTARTGPADNVPPAEQHAAKKLGEWLLRDRYVFLWIAACAVLGSVVGFIAGTGSTGFSAAPVEPNLRQQNLGDRIRSNSLFQLMTFKSVWDDWLDRFVVWAIETERDLEAAEYARNPSHPRIFAVLREAVVREKGGYVHPDLGFLVPAPSGAARGLGMVRDSYQKCQSRCLPGTAEEKAREKEERRVAQSSSETYPLPDNFQYRQEEILLKIPLNFQMTRRSAMNLLSGLMPATIQERDSLHELDDAVLLALFLAHERGVGRYSRWTPYIASLPSNPSCGYSEAMRPYMLDAIYALREEIGVDVQGWPTELDRASKYAYRIAEALNLLYGPHIQSPMAVSSLQNIQWALCQVASRATAAKEKYGGLRLVPMLDLINHDENAGEFIELKGTERVKDHHFIDATEDDTGAFVVRSLRHGRRKPLKKGQELLANYNVPDYSPLDWFVSLGFVPPERWSPWEKIEPAFPRVRQDGPFAKESSPTSDLWDKHGPEILKSIKDTEL
;
A
#
# COMPACT_ATOMS: atom_id res chain seq x y z
N MET A 1 -12.38 26.67 57.21
CA MET A 1 -13.36 27.77 57.06
C MET A 1 -12.75 28.82 56.14
N GLY A 2 -13.31 28.99 54.95
CA GLY A 2 -12.86 29.99 53.96
C GLY A 2 -13.78 29.92 52.74
N LYS A 3 -14.89 30.65 52.80
CA LYS A 3 -15.93 30.70 51.75
C LYS A 3 -15.39 31.49 50.55
N GLN A 4 -15.34 30.87 49.37
CA GLN A 4 -15.22 31.60 48.11
C GLN A 4 -16.56 31.62 47.36
N LYS A 5 -16.76 32.78 46.74
CA LYS A 5 -18.01 33.39 46.30
C LYS A 5 -18.28 32.95 44.86
N LYS A 6 -19.43 32.32 44.59
CA LYS A 6 -19.93 32.03 43.23
C LYS A 6 -20.39 33.33 42.58
N THR A 7 -19.81 33.68 41.44
CA THR A 7 -20.36 34.66 40.49
C THR A 7 -20.89 33.93 39.27
N SER A 8 -22.22 34.00 39.08
CA SER A 8 -22.89 33.50 37.88
C SER A 8 -22.81 34.56 36.78
N GLY A 9 -22.07 34.26 35.72
CA GLY A 9 -22.12 35.00 34.45
C GLY A 9 -22.97 34.23 33.45
N LYS A 10 -24.15 34.78 33.13
CA LYS A 10 -24.94 34.45 31.93
C LYS A 10 -24.25 35.17 30.76
N GLY A 11 -23.82 34.43 29.74
CA GLY A 11 -23.18 35.00 28.55
C GLY A 11 -23.54 34.15 27.33
N ASP A 12 -24.02 34.83 26.30
CA ASP A 12 -24.71 34.32 25.14
C ASP A 12 -23.88 33.38 24.25
N SER A 13 -24.55 32.42 23.62
CA SER A 13 -23.98 31.49 22.64
C SER A 13 -23.67 32.19 21.31
N PRO A 14 -22.43 32.11 20.78
CA PRO A 14 -22.17 32.43 19.39
C PRO A 14 -22.33 31.17 18.53
N THR A 15 -23.27 31.25 17.59
CA THR A 15 -23.44 30.32 16.47
C THR A 15 -22.15 30.22 15.67
N THR A 16 -21.41 29.12 15.83
CA THR A 16 -20.20 28.84 15.06
C THR A 16 -20.61 28.23 13.72
N ALA A 17 -20.53 29.04 12.66
CA ALA A 17 -20.57 28.55 11.29
C ALA A 17 -19.32 27.67 11.05
N ARG A 18 -19.55 26.37 10.87
CA ARG A 18 -18.54 25.38 10.48
C ARG A 18 -18.15 25.65 9.03
N THR A 19 -17.10 26.43 8.80
CA THR A 19 -16.35 26.39 7.53
C THR A 19 -15.31 25.28 7.66
N GLY A 20 -15.57 24.13 7.01
CA GLY A 20 -14.56 23.10 6.86
C GLY A 20 -13.36 23.62 6.04
N PRO A 21 -12.13 23.18 6.33
CA PRO A 21 -10.97 23.60 5.57
C PRO A 21 -11.04 23.03 4.14
N ALA A 22 -10.85 23.92 3.17
CA ALA A 22 -10.76 23.57 1.77
C ALA A 22 -9.53 22.70 1.51
N ASP A 23 -9.72 21.62 0.74
CA ASP A 23 -8.69 20.73 0.25
C ASP A 23 -7.64 21.51 -0.57
N ASN A 24 -6.54 21.90 0.06
CA ASN A 24 -5.38 22.47 -0.63
C ASN A 24 -4.50 21.36 -1.21
N VAL A 25 -5.02 20.67 -2.22
CA VAL A 25 -4.17 20.00 -3.22
C VAL A 25 -3.87 21.05 -4.29
N PRO A 26 -2.61 21.20 -4.76
CA PRO A 26 -2.30 22.16 -5.81
C PRO A 26 -3.27 21.98 -6.99
N PRO A 27 -3.97 23.04 -7.43
CA PRO A 27 -5.08 22.92 -8.38
C PRO A 27 -4.65 22.26 -9.70
N ALA A 28 -3.37 22.35 -10.08
CA ALA A 28 -2.84 21.74 -11.29
C ALA A 28 -2.95 20.20 -11.32
N GLU A 29 -2.71 19.49 -10.21
CA GLU A 29 -2.76 18.02 -10.18
C GLU A 29 -4.19 17.48 -10.10
N GLN A 30 -5.05 18.12 -9.29
CA GLN A 30 -6.48 17.78 -9.29
C GLN A 30 -7.13 18.11 -10.63
N HIS A 31 -6.75 19.22 -11.28
CA HIS A 31 -7.23 19.54 -12.63
C HIS A 31 -6.70 18.59 -13.70
N ALA A 32 -5.47 18.09 -13.61
CA ALA A 32 -4.92 17.14 -14.57
C ALA A 32 -5.58 15.75 -14.44
N ALA A 33 -5.74 15.24 -13.21
CA ALA A 33 -6.41 13.98 -12.96
C ALA A 33 -7.92 14.05 -13.24
N LYS A 34 -8.59 15.18 -12.92
CA LYS A 34 -9.98 15.42 -13.38
C LYS A 34 -10.05 15.53 -14.89
N LYS A 35 -9.14 16.26 -15.55
CA LYS A 35 -9.14 16.37 -17.02
C LYS A 35 -8.92 15.03 -17.68
N LEU A 36 -8.04 14.16 -17.18
CA LEU A 36 -7.85 12.83 -17.75
C LEU A 36 -9.07 11.94 -17.52
N GLY A 37 -9.68 11.97 -16.33
CA GLY A 37 -10.93 11.26 -16.06
C GLY A 37 -12.12 11.77 -16.89
N GLU A 38 -12.26 13.09 -17.01
CA GLU A 38 -13.26 13.75 -17.86
C GLU A 38 -12.98 13.51 -19.34
N TRP A 39 -11.73 13.49 -19.78
CA TRP A 39 -11.31 13.16 -21.14
C TRP A 39 -11.59 11.69 -21.46
N LEU A 40 -11.25 10.75 -20.57
CA LEU A 40 -11.57 9.33 -20.70
C LEU A 40 -13.07 9.07 -20.68
N LEU A 41 -13.84 9.77 -19.84
CA LEU A 41 -15.31 9.70 -19.85
C LEU A 41 -15.89 10.29 -21.14
N ARG A 42 -15.35 11.41 -21.63
CA ARG A 42 -15.74 12.05 -22.89
C ARG A 42 -15.42 11.17 -24.11
N ASP A 43 -14.28 10.51 -24.11
CA ASP A 43 -13.89 9.57 -25.17
C ASP A 43 -14.71 8.28 -25.10
N ARG A 44 -15.11 7.83 -23.90
CA ARG A 44 -16.09 6.76 -23.74
C ARG A 44 -17.40 7.05 -24.48
N TYR A 45 -17.87 8.30 -24.43
CA TYR A 45 -19.03 8.73 -25.22
C TYR A 45 -18.75 8.72 -26.71
N VAL A 46 -17.56 9.11 -27.16
CA VAL A 46 -17.17 9.05 -28.58
C VAL A 46 -17.15 7.61 -29.08
N PHE A 47 -16.55 6.68 -28.34
CA PHE A 47 -16.52 5.26 -28.70
C PHE A 47 -17.90 4.59 -28.63
N LEU A 48 -18.69 4.87 -27.59
CA LEU A 48 -20.08 4.39 -27.50
C LEU A 48 -20.94 4.98 -28.61
N TRP A 49 -20.69 6.22 -29.01
CA TRP A 49 -21.38 6.88 -30.12
C TRP A 49 -20.97 6.27 -31.46
N ILE A 50 -19.67 6.02 -31.68
CA ILE A 50 -19.19 5.31 -32.89
C ILE A 50 -19.76 3.89 -32.94
N ALA A 51 -19.75 3.15 -31.83
CA ALA A 51 -20.34 1.82 -31.74
C ALA A 51 -21.86 1.85 -31.96
N ALA A 52 -22.56 2.82 -31.37
CA ALA A 52 -23.99 3.01 -31.60
C ALA A 52 -24.28 3.37 -33.06
N CYS A 53 -23.48 4.23 -33.70
CA CYS A 53 -23.60 4.56 -35.11
C CYS A 53 -23.32 3.37 -36.02
N ALA A 54 -22.34 2.53 -35.68
CA ALA A 54 -22.03 1.31 -36.42
C ALA A 54 -23.15 0.26 -36.31
N VAL A 55 -23.69 0.06 -35.10
CA VAL A 55 -24.84 -0.84 -34.87
C VAL A 55 -26.09 -0.31 -35.54
N LEU A 56 -26.41 0.97 -35.36
CA LEU A 56 -27.57 1.61 -35.97
C LEU A 56 -27.45 1.59 -37.50
N GLY A 57 -26.28 1.89 -38.05
CA GLY A 57 -26.00 1.81 -39.48
C GLY A 57 -26.15 0.39 -40.04
N SER A 58 -25.70 -0.62 -39.29
CA SER A 58 -25.86 -2.03 -39.65
C SER A 58 -27.31 -2.48 -39.61
N VAL A 59 -28.07 -2.07 -38.59
CA VAL A 59 -29.51 -2.37 -38.44
C VAL A 59 -30.32 -1.67 -39.55
N VAL A 60 -30.07 -0.39 -39.79
CA VAL A 60 -30.74 0.37 -40.85
C VAL A 60 -30.40 -0.21 -42.22
N GLY A 61 -29.12 -0.55 -42.47
CA GLY A 61 -28.68 -1.20 -43.70
C GLY A 61 -29.31 -2.58 -43.90
N PHE A 62 -29.48 -3.36 -42.83
CA PHE A 62 -30.14 -4.66 -42.87
C PHE A 62 -31.64 -4.53 -43.16
N ILE A 63 -32.36 -3.62 -42.47
CA ILE A 63 -33.80 -3.37 -42.69
C ILE A 63 -34.06 -2.88 -44.11
N ALA A 64 -33.22 -1.96 -44.62
CA ALA A 64 -33.31 -1.48 -46.00
C ALA A 64 -32.97 -2.57 -47.03
N GLY A 65 -31.93 -3.38 -46.77
CA GLY A 65 -31.47 -4.44 -47.67
C GLY A 65 -32.39 -5.67 -47.73
N THR A 66 -33.12 -5.94 -46.65
CA THR A 66 -34.11 -7.05 -46.58
C THR A 66 -35.50 -6.65 -47.08
N GLY A 67 -35.74 -5.36 -47.34
CA GLY A 67 -37.04 -4.88 -47.82
C GLY A 67 -38.16 -4.96 -46.78
N SER A 68 -37.84 -5.08 -45.49
CA SER A 68 -38.80 -5.35 -44.40
C SER A 68 -39.73 -4.18 -44.04
N THR A 69 -39.77 -3.08 -44.81
CA THR A 69 -40.67 -1.95 -44.53
C THR A 69 -42.10 -2.16 -45.05
N GLY A 70 -42.40 -3.32 -45.65
CA GLY A 70 -43.75 -3.68 -46.09
C GLY A 70 -44.62 -4.26 -44.97
N PHE A 71 -45.23 -3.41 -44.16
CA PHE A 71 -46.41 -3.78 -43.34
C PHE A 71 -47.64 -3.96 -44.25
N SER A 72 -47.63 -4.99 -45.12
CA SER A 72 -48.82 -5.38 -45.88
C SER A 72 -48.99 -6.89 -45.79
N ALA A 73 -50.09 -7.33 -45.17
CA ALA A 73 -50.40 -8.72 -44.85
C ALA A 73 -50.81 -9.57 -46.08
N ALA A 74 -50.45 -9.16 -47.29
CA ALA A 74 -50.71 -9.92 -48.50
C ALA A 74 -49.42 -10.65 -48.95
N PRO A 75 -49.50 -11.92 -49.36
CA PRO A 75 -48.36 -12.64 -49.93
C PRO A 75 -48.00 -12.00 -51.28
N VAL A 76 -46.99 -11.13 -51.27
CA VAL A 76 -46.43 -10.51 -52.48
C VAL A 76 -45.33 -11.43 -53.00
N GLU A 77 -45.45 -11.89 -54.25
CA GLU A 77 -44.38 -12.62 -54.94
C GLU A 77 -43.08 -11.80 -54.92
N PRO A 78 -41.92 -12.41 -54.62
CA PRO A 78 -40.66 -11.70 -54.48
C PRO A 78 -40.32 -10.99 -55.80
N ASN A 79 -40.35 -9.67 -55.77
CA ASN A 79 -40.14 -8.84 -56.95
C ASN A 79 -38.67 -8.96 -57.38
N LEU A 80 -38.40 -9.54 -58.56
CA LEU A 80 -37.06 -9.81 -59.11
C LEU A 80 -36.12 -8.59 -59.10
N ARG A 81 -36.69 -7.38 -59.08
CA ARG A 81 -35.94 -6.11 -58.94
C ARG A 81 -35.31 -5.91 -57.58
N GLN A 82 -35.95 -6.34 -56.50
CA GLN A 82 -35.42 -6.21 -55.13
C GLN A 82 -34.25 -7.16 -54.89
N GLN A 83 -34.33 -8.40 -55.39
CA GLN A 83 -33.22 -9.35 -55.34
C GLN A 83 -31.99 -8.82 -56.10
N ASN A 84 -32.17 -8.33 -57.32
CA ASN A 84 -31.09 -7.74 -58.11
C ASN A 84 -30.46 -6.49 -57.47
N LEU A 85 -31.26 -5.66 -56.77
CA LEU A 85 -30.73 -4.52 -56.03
C LEU A 85 -29.91 -4.98 -54.81
N GLY A 86 -30.40 -5.99 -54.07
CA GLY A 86 -29.67 -6.60 -52.97
C GLY A 86 -28.34 -7.21 -53.41
N ASP A 87 -28.32 -7.89 -54.55
CA ASP A 87 -27.10 -8.49 -55.10
C ASP A 87 -26.12 -7.44 -55.63
N ARG A 88 -26.60 -6.34 -56.23
CA ARG A 88 -25.76 -5.19 -56.63
C ARG A 88 -25.17 -4.45 -55.43
N ILE A 89 -25.90 -4.33 -54.33
CA ILE A 89 -25.38 -3.73 -53.09
C ILE A 89 -24.31 -4.65 -52.49
N ARG A 90 -24.56 -5.97 -52.41
CA ARG A 90 -23.60 -6.95 -51.86
C ARG A 90 -22.34 -7.14 -52.71
N SER A 91 -22.42 -6.91 -54.02
CA SER A 91 -21.27 -6.97 -54.93
C SER A 91 -20.50 -5.66 -55.05
N ASN A 92 -21.00 -4.57 -54.45
CA ASN A 92 -20.28 -3.30 -54.42
C ASN A 92 -19.01 -3.47 -53.56
N SER A 93 -17.84 -3.15 -54.13
CA SER A 93 -16.55 -3.26 -53.46
C SER A 93 -16.49 -2.50 -52.15
N LEU A 94 -17.23 -1.39 -52.03
CA LEU A 94 -17.34 -0.57 -50.82
C LEU A 94 -18.17 -1.25 -49.73
N PHE A 95 -19.21 -2.00 -50.12
CA PHE A 95 -19.99 -2.84 -49.21
C PHE A 95 -19.20 -4.07 -48.78
N GLN A 96 -18.45 -4.70 -49.71
CA GLN A 96 -17.53 -5.78 -49.35
C GLN A 96 -16.45 -5.26 -48.40
N LEU A 97 -15.84 -4.10 -48.64
CA LEU A 97 -14.86 -3.47 -47.74
C LEU A 97 -15.42 -3.23 -46.33
N MET A 98 -16.67 -2.78 -46.23
CA MET A 98 -17.36 -2.57 -44.94
C MET A 98 -17.87 -3.85 -44.28
N THR A 99 -18.08 -4.94 -45.04
CA THR A 99 -18.51 -6.24 -44.52
C THR A 99 -17.37 -7.25 -44.42
N PHE A 100 -16.15 -6.87 -44.80
CA PHE A 100 -14.97 -7.72 -44.72
C PHE A 100 -14.64 -7.96 -43.26
N LYS A 101 -15.03 -9.17 -42.85
CA LYS A 101 -14.74 -9.80 -41.58
C LYS A 101 -13.30 -9.56 -41.11
N SER A 102 -12.31 -9.53 -42.00
CA SER A 102 -10.90 -9.33 -41.63
C SER A 102 -10.55 -7.93 -41.10
N VAL A 103 -11.19 -6.87 -41.61
CA VAL A 103 -10.96 -5.50 -41.12
C VAL A 103 -11.69 -5.30 -39.79
N TRP A 104 -12.90 -5.85 -39.69
CA TRP A 104 -13.66 -5.82 -38.44
C TRP A 104 -13.00 -6.66 -37.35
N ASP A 105 -12.46 -7.84 -37.67
CA ASP A 105 -11.81 -8.73 -36.71
C ASP A 105 -10.53 -8.08 -36.14
N ASP A 106 -9.65 -7.50 -36.97
CA ASP A 106 -8.46 -6.76 -36.48
C ASP A 106 -8.84 -5.53 -35.64
N TRP A 107 -9.87 -4.78 -36.06
CA TRP A 107 -10.37 -3.66 -35.27
C TRP A 107 -10.96 -4.12 -33.94
N LEU A 108 -11.75 -5.20 -33.93
CA LEU A 108 -12.38 -5.75 -32.73
C LEU A 108 -11.31 -6.27 -31.77
N ASP A 109 -10.30 -6.97 -32.26
CA ASP A 109 -9.18 -7.48 -31.46
C ASP A 109 -8.41 -6.33 -30.82
N ARG A 110 -8.07 -5.28 -31.58
CA ARG A 110 -7.42 -4.08 -31.02
C ARG A 110 -8.30 -3.36 -30.01
N PHE A 111 -9.59 -3.26 -30.28
CA PHE A 111 -10.56 -2.65 -29.36
C PHE A 111 -10.68 -3.46 -28.06
N VAL A 112 -10.72 -4.79 -28.14
CA VAL A 112 -10.76 -5.68 -26.98
C VAL A 112 -9.49 -5.55 -26.15
N VAL A 113 -8.31 -5.56 -26.79
CA VAL A 113 -7.03 -5.33 -26.10
C VAL A 113 -7.01 -3.97 -25.41
N TRP A 114 -7.38 -2.90 -26.13
CA TRP A 114 -7.47 -1.55 -25.58
C TRP A 114 -8.47 -1.45 -24.42
N ALA A 115 -9.64 -2.09 -24.52
CA ALA A 115 -10.65 -2.09 -23.48
C ALA A 115 -10.17 -2.82 -22.22
N ILE A 116 -9.49 -3.97 -22.38
CA ILE A 116 -8.87 -4.71 -21.28
C ILE A 116 -7.75 -3.89 -20.63
N GLU A 117 -6.90 -3.24 -21.42
CA GLU A 117 -5.83 -2.36 -20.92
C GLU A 117 -6.42 -1.16 -20.16
N THR A 118 -7.45 -0.52 -20.70
CA THR A 118 -8.12 0.63 -20.07
C THR A 118 -8.82 0.22 -18.77
N GLU A 119 -9.54 -0.90 -18.76
CA GLU A 119 -10.15 -1.43 -17.53
C GLU A 119 -9.08 -1.72 -16.48
N ARG A 120 -7.97 -2.35 -16.88
CA ARG A 120 -6.85 -2.64 -15.99
C ARG A 120 -6.19 -1.37 -15.44
N ASP A 121 -6.03 -0.34 -16.27
CA ASP A 121 -5.44 0.94 -15.86
C ASP A 121 -6.37 1.71 -14.92
N LEU A 122 -7.68 1.65 -15.15
CA LEU A 122 -8.69 2.19 -14.23
C LEU A 122 -8.69 1.45 -12.89
N GLU A 123 -8.64 0.12 -12.91
CA GLU A 123 -8.49 -0.72 -11.71
C GLU A 123 -7.19 -0.38 -10.96
N ALA A 124 -6.07 -0.25 -11.68
CA ALA A 124 -4.78 0.10 -11.07
C ALA A 124 -4.82 1.49 -10.43
N ALA A 125 -5.47 2.47 -11.07
CA ALA A 125 -5.66 3.81 -10.52
C ALA A 125 -6.58 3.79 -9.29
N GLU A 126 -7.62 2.95 -9.27
CA GLU A 126 -8.46 2.73 -8.10
C GLU A 126 -7.64 2.12 -6.94
N TYR A 127 -6.82 1.11 -7.22
CA TYR A 127 -5.98 0.45 -6.21
C TYR A 127 -4.92 1.38 -5.64
N ALA A 128 -4.31 2.22 -6.48
CA ALA A 128 -3.35 3.23 -6.03
C ALA A 128 -3.97 4.28 -5.10
N ARG A 129 -5.25 4.60 -5.27
CA ARG A 129 -5.98 5.54 -4.40
C ARG A 129 -6.56 4.87 -3.16
N ASN A 130 -6.69 3.55 -3.17
CA ASN A 130 -7.33 2.79 -2.11
C ASN A 130 -6.46 1.59 -1.69
N PRO A 131 -5.43 1.81 -0.85
CA PRO A 131 -4.59 0.73 -0.32
C PRO A 131 -5.40 -0.30 0.50
N SER A 132 -6.61 0.07 0.95
CA SER A 132 -7.55 -0.82 1.64
C SER A 132 -8.33 -1.76 0.70
N HIS A 133 -8.12 -1.67 -0.62
CA HIS A 133 -8.94 -2.38 -1.59
C HIS A 133 -8.81 -3.92 -1.39
N PRO A 134 -9.92 -4.67 -1.28
CA PRO A 134 -9.89 -6.11 -0.98
C PRO A 134 -9.04 -6.95 -1.95
N ARG A 135 -8.90 -6.52 -3.21
CA ARG A 135 -8.05 -7.19 -4.20
C ARG A 135 -6.56 -7.05 -3.89
N ILE A 136 -6.11 -5.93 -3.33
CA ILE A 136 -4.70 -5.74 -2.95
C ILE A 136 -4.32 -6.79 -1.90
N PHE A 137 -5.18 -6.99 -0.90
CA PHE A 137 -5.03 -8.09 0.05
C PHE A 137 -4.97 -9.44 -0.61
N ALA A 138 -5.92 -9.73 -1.50
CA ALA A 138 -6.01 -11.03 -2.12
C ALA A 138 -4.72 -11.36 -2.88
N VAL A 139 -4.18 -10.38 -3.61
CA VAL A 139 -2.90 -10.51 -4.31
C VAL A 139 -1.73 -10.63 -3.33
N LEU A 140 -1.67 -9.84 -2.26
CA LEU A 140 -0.60 -9.94 -1.25
C LEU A 140 -0.63 -11.28 -0.49
N ARG A 141 -1.82 -11.72 -0.07
CA ARG A 141 -2.06 -13.02 0.54
C ARG A 141 -1.57 -14.14 -0.37
N GLU A 142 -1.95 -14.10 -1.63
CA GLU A 142 -1.56 -15.09 -2.61
C GLU A 142 -0.04 -15.09 -2.82
N ALA A 143 0.57 -13.91 -2.91
CA ALA A 143 2.02 -13.78 -3.00
C ALA A 143 2.72 -14.47 -1.80
N VAL A 144 2.23 -14.26 -0.57
CA VAL A 144 2.77 -14.95 0.62
C VAL A 144 2.56 -16.46 0.56
N VAL A 145 1.37 -16.93 0.19
CA VAL A 145 1.03 -18.37 0.18
C VAL A 145 1.82 -19.14 -0.88
N ARG A 146 2.20 -18.49 -1.99
CA ARG A 146 3.05 -19.08 -3.03
C ARG A 146 4.50 -19.26 -2.59
N GLU A 147 4.95 -18.53 -1.59
CA GLU A 147 6.31 -18.65 -1.08
C GLU A 147 6.46 -19.93 -0.26
N LYS A 148 7.58 -20.63 -0.44
CA LYS A 148 7.84 -21.88 0.29
C LYS A 148 7.79 -21.62 1.79
N GLY A 149 6.87 -22.30 2.48
CA GLY A 149 6.67 -22.16 3.92
C GLY A 149 5.82 -20.97 4.34
N GLY A 150 5.33 -20.15 3.40
CA GLY A 150 4.38 -19.08 3.66
C GLY A 150 2.99 -19.61 3.95
N TYR A 151 2.28 -18.95 4.88
CA TYR A 151 0.93 -19.34 5.26
C TYR A 151 0.11 -18.12 5.68
N VAL A 152 -1.12 -18.06 5.18
CA VAL A 152 -2.13 -17.09 5.59
C VAL A 152 -3.42 -17.85 5.84
N HIS A 153 -3.94 -17.76 7.06
CA HIS A 153 -5.18 -18.41 7.42
C HIS A 153 -6.31 -17.98 6.46
N PRO A 154 -7.09 -18.91 5.88
CA PRO A 154 -8.07 -18.60 4.84
C PRO A 154 -9.12 -17.59 5.29
N ASP A 155 -9.53 -17.63 6.55
CA ASP A 155 -10.55 -16.72 7.08
C ASP A 155 -10.02 -15.33 7.47
N LEU A 156 -8.73 -15.04 7.28
CA LEU A 156 -8.24 -13.68 7.43
C LEU A 156 -8.55 -12.89 6.16
N GLY A 157 -9.19 -11.73 6.31
CA GLY A 157 -9.31 -10.75 5.25
C GLY A 157 -9.15 -9.33 5.78
N PHE A 158 -9.38 -8.34 4.91
CA PHE A 158 -9.51 -6.95 5.32
C PHE A 158 -10.94 -6.60 5.68
N LEU A 159 -11.07 -5.81 6.74
CA LEU A 159 -12.12 -4.81 6.85
C LEU A 159 -11.45 -3.43 6.78
N VAL A 160 -12.03 -2.49 6.03
CA VAL A 160 -12.79 -1.33 6.57
C VAL A 160 -11.98 -0.63 7.68
N PRO A 161 -11.81 0.72 7.65
CA PRO A 161 -11.03 1.46 8.65
C PRO A 161 -11.13 0.84 10.05
N ALA A 162 -9.97 0.50 10.62
CA ALA A 162 -9.82 -0.45 11.73
C ALA A 162 -10.96 -0.29 12.77
N PRO A 163 -11.75 -1.35 13.08
CA PRO A 163 -12.87 -1.26 14.03
C PRO A 163 -12.45 -0.79 15.42
N SER A 164 -11.19 -1.06 15.79
CA SER A 164 -10.55 -0.60 17.02
C SER A 164 -10.25 0.91 17.03
N GLY A 165 -10.44 1.62 15.91
CA GLY A 165 -9.94 2.98 15.73
C GLY A 165 -8.41 3.03 15.62
N ALA A 166 -7.74 1.88 15.47
CA ALA A 166 -6.29 1.83 15.43
C ALA A 166 -5.71 2.59 14.22
N ALA A 167 -4.65 3.34 14.50
CA ALA A 167 -4.28 4.53 13.76
C ALA A 167 -3.63 4.32 12.39
N ARG A 168 -3.41 3.06 11.96
CA ARG A 168 -2.85 2.76 10.63
C ARG A 168 -3.92 2.58 9.54
N GLY A 169 -5.21 2.68 9.91
CA GLY A 169 -6.33 2.77 8.97
C GLY A 169 -6.76 1.46 8.29
N LEU A 170 -6.08 0.33 8.52
CA LEU A 170 -6.44 -0.99 8.01
C LEU A 170 -6.40 -2.01 9.14
N GLY A 171 -7.47 -2.76 9.33
CA GLY A 171 -7.53 -3.86 10.30
C GLY A 171 -7.64 -5.21 9.60
N MET A 172 -6.81 -6.18 9.98
CA MET A 172 -7.02 -7.56 9.56
C MET A 172 -8.12 -8.17 10.41
N VAL A 173 -9.23 -8.54 9.80
CA VAL A 173 -10.38 -9.06 10.53
C VAL A 173 -10.72 -10.45 10.04
N ARG A 174 -11.15 -11.29 10.98
CA ARG A 174 -11.60 -12.63 10.64
C ARG A 174 -12.99 -12.64 10.02
N ASP A 175 -13.13 -13.47 9.00
CA ASP A 175 -14.36 -13.77 8.26
C ASP A 175 -14.91 -12.54 7.52
N SER A 176 -14.00 -11.66 7.11
CA SER A 176 -14.25 -10.73 6.01
C SER A 176 -14.00 -11.39 4.66
N TYR A 177 -14.28 -12.71 4.58
CA TYR A 177 -14.14 -13.51 3.38
C TYR A 177 -15.16 -13.04 2.35
N GLN A 178 -14.83 -11.96 1.65
CA GLN A 178 -15.75 -11.35 0.71
C GLN A 178 -15.97 -12.30 -0.48
N LYS A 179 -17.12 -12.18 -1.14
CA LYS A 179 -17.44 -12.95 -2.35
C LYS A 179 -16.33 -12.87 -3.41
N CYS A 180 -15.58 -11.76 -3.45
CA CYS A 180 -14.37 -11.65 -4.28
C CYS A 180 -13.24 -12.56 -3.80
N GLN A 181 -12.93 -12.74 -2.51
CA GLN A 181 -11.87 -13.68 -2.09
C GLN A 181 -12.18 -15.15 -2.44
N SER A 182 -13.47 -15.52 -2.50
CA SER A 182 -13.90 -16.87 -2.94
C SER A 182 -13.96 -17.10 -4.47
N ARG A 183 -14.03 -16.01 -5.26
CA ARG A 183 -14.30 -16.03 -6.72
C ARG A 183 -13.22 -15.37 -7.57
N CYS A 184 -12.59 -14.32 -7.04
CA CYS A 184 -11.37 -13.71 -7.51
C CYS A 184 -10.23 -14.61 -7.03
N LEU A 185 -9.98 -15.70 -7.74
CA LEU A 185 -8.75 -16.45 -7.59
C LEU A 185 -7.62 -15.61 -8.18
N PRO A 186 -6.74 -14.98 -7.39
CA PRO A 186 -5.49 -14.47 -7.94
C PRO A 186 -4.68 -15.67 -8.45
N GLY A 187 -4.39 -15.69 -9.74
CA GLY A 187 -3.66 -16.78 -10.38
C GLY A 187 -3.61 -16.66 -11.89
N THR A 188 -2.69 -17.40 -12.51
CA THR A 188 -2.59 -17.50 -13.96
C THR A 188 -3.87 -18.09 -14.53
N ALA A 189 -4.13 -17.86 -15.82
CA ALA A 189 -5.31 -18.44 -16.48
C ALA A 189 -5.34 -19.98 -16.35
N GLU A 190 -4.17 -20.61 -16.37
CA GLU A 190 -4.00 -22.05 -16.20
C GLU A 190 -4.33 -22.53 -14.79
N GLU A 191 -3.85 -21.82 -13.76
CA GLU A 191 -4.18 -22.12 -12.35
C GLU A 191 -5.68 -21.98 -12.11
N LYS A 192 -6.30 -20.93 -12.66
CA LYS A 192 -7.76 -20.72 -12.61
C LYS A 192 -8.53 -21.83 -13.31
N ALA A 193 -8.05 -22.28 -14.47
CA ALA A 193 -8.67 -23.36 -15.22
C ALA A 193 -8.55 -24.70 -14.48
N ARG A 194 -7.37 -24.98 -13.89
CA ARG A 194 -7.12 -26.17 -13.10
C ARG A 194 -8.00 -26.21 -11.86
N GLU A 195 -8.05 -25.14 -11.07
CA GLU A 195 -8.90 -25.11 -9.87
C GLU A 195 -10.39 -25.16 -10.23
N LYS A 196 -10.81 -24.51 -11.32
CA LYS A 196 -12.18 -24.63 -11.82
C LYS A 196 -12.51 -26.08 -12.18
N GLU A 197 -11.58 -26.80 -12.81
CA GLU A 197 -11.73 -28.21 -13.13
C GLU A 197 -11.72 -29.07 -11.85
N GLU A 198 -10.80 -28.84 -10.92
CA GLU A 198 -10.76 -29.53 -9.62
C GLU A 198 -12.05 -29.30 -8.83
N ARG A 199 -12.60 -28.08 -8.81
CA ARG A 199 -13.91 -27.78 -8.22
C ARG A 199 -15.05 -28.47 -8.95
N ARG A 200 -15.00 -28.55 -10.29
CA ARG A 200 -16.00 -29.25 -11.11
C ARG A 200 -15.97 -30.76 -10.83
N VAL A 201 -14.77 -31.34 -10.76
CA VAL A 201 -14.53 -32.73 -10.40
C VAL A 201 -15.03 -32.99 -8.98
N ALA A 202 -14.64 -32.16 -7.99
CA ALA A 202 -15.12 -32.26 -6.62
C ALA A 202 -16.66 -32.17 -6.52
N GLN A 203 -17.29 -31.21 -7.21
CA GLN A 203 -18.75 -31.09 -7.26
C GLN A 203 -19.44 -32.29 -7.92
N SER A 204 -18.84 -32.85 -8.98
CA SER A 204 -19.36 -34.04 -9.67
C SER A 204 -19.18 -35.33 -8.87
N SER A 205 -18.18 -35.38 -7.98
CA SER A 205 -17.83 -36.58 -7.22
C SER A 205 -18.76 -36.88 -6.05
N SER A 206 -19.79 -36.07 -5.76
CA SER A 206 -20.65 -36.17 -4.56
C SER A 206 -19.89 -36.09 -3.22
N GLU A 207 -18.56 -36.17 -3.21
CA GLU A 207 -17.71 -35.67 -2.15
C GLU A 207 -17.75 -34.15 -2.22
N THR A 208 -18.87 -33.56 -1.76
CA THR A 208 -18.81 -32.24 -1.15
C THR A 208 -17.67 -32.34 -0.15
N TYR A 209 -16.51 -31.72 -0.42
CA TYR A 209 -15.62 -31.28 0.63
C TYR A 209 -16.51 -30.35 1.46
N PRO A 210 -17.07 -30.80 2.59
CA PRO A 210 -17.72 -29.86 3.45
C PRO A 210 -16.51 -29.06 3.95
N LEU A 211 -16.38 -27.79 3.56
CA LEU A 211 -15.81 -26.87 4.53
C LEU A 211 -16.67 -27.13 5.76
N PRO A 212 -16.13 -27.74 6.83
CA PRO A 212 -16.98 -28.20 7.91
C PRO A 212 -17.74 -26.97 8.37
N ASP A 213 -19.08 -27.03 8.34
CA ASP A 213 -19.95 -25.91 8.72
C ASP A 213 -19.63 -25.41 10.13
N ASN A 214 -18.90 -26.22 10.91
CA ASN A 214 -18.30 -25.88 12.19
C ASN A 214 -16.78 -26.16 12.19
N PHE A 215 -15.97 -25.39 11.46
CA PHE A 215 -14.52 -25.39 11.71
C PHE A 215 -14.31 -24.90 13.16
N GLN A 216 -13.94 -25.81 14.08
CA GLN A 216 -13.63 -25.44 15.46
C GLN A 216 -12.21 -24.92 15.52
N TYR A 217 -12.10 -23.61 15.60
CA TYR A 217 -10.84 -22.89 15.65
C TYR A 217 -10.12 -23.17 16.96
N ARG A 218 -8.83 -23.43 16.85
CA ARG A 218 -8.00 -23.76 18.00
C ARG A 218 -7.31 -22.52 18.52
N GLN A 219 -7.15 -22.45 19.83
CA GLN A 219 -6.40 -21.38 20.48
C GLN A 219 -4.96 -21.31 19.98
N GLU A 220 -4.38 -22.44 19.55
CA GLU A 220 -3.00 -22.50 19.08
C GLU A 220 -2.83 -22.36 17.56
N GLU A 221 -3.83 -21.91 16.82
CA GLU A 221 -3.70 -21.77 15.36
C GLU A 221 -2.70 -20.68 14.97
N ILE A 222 -1.84 -20.99 14.01
CA ILE A 222 -1.06 -19.99 13.30
C ILE A 222 -2.02 -19.24 12.39
N LEU A 223 -1.99 -17.92 12.45
CA LEU A 223 -2.82 -17.06 11.62
C LEU A 223 -2.05 -16.55 10.41
N LEU A 224 -0.77 -16.21 10.61
CA LEU A 224 0.14 -15.75 9.57
C LEU A 224 1.52 -16.37 9.78
N LYS A 225 2.17 -16.76 8.69
CA LYS A 225 3.59 -17.12 8.63
C LYS A 225 4.20 -16.47 7.39
N ILE A 226 5.10 -15.51 7.59
CA ILE A 226 5.77 -14.79 6.52
C ILE A 226 7.21 -15.31 6.37
N PRO A 227 7.53 -16.04 5.29
CA PRO A 227 8.83 -16.67 5.14
C PRO A 227 9.91 -15.61 4.85
N LEU A 228 11.15 -15.89 5.27
CA LEU A 228 12.27 -14.94 5.18
C LEU A 228 12.51 -14.44 3.74
N ASN A 229 12.32 -15.31 2.75
CA ASN A 229 12.55 -15.01 1.34
C ASN A 229 11.56 -14.00 0.74
N PHE A 230 10.43 -13.73 1.40
CA PHE A 230 9.44 -12.71 0.99
C PHE A 230 9.63 -11.37 1.71
N GLN A 231 10.43 -11.34 2.78
CA GLN A 231 10.72 -10.14 3.55
C GLN A 231 11.71 -9.23 2.80
N MET A 232 11.63 -7.91 3.06
CA MET A 232 12.68 -6.99 2.64
C MET A 232 13.71 -6.91 3.76
N THR A 233 14.91 -7.38 3.47
CA THR A 233 15.99 -7.58 4.45
C THR A 233 17.24 -6.81 4.03
N ARG A 234 18.19 -6.61 4.97
CA ARG A 234 19.52 -6.07 4.66
C ARG A 234 20.16 -6.82 3.50
N ARG A 235 20.09 -8.16 3.50
CA ARG A 235 20.69 -8.99 2.45
C ARG A 235 20.08 -8.74 1.08
N SER A 236 18.76 -8.71 0.99
CA SER A 236 18.05 -8.44 -0.27
C SER A 236 18.39 -7.04 -0.78
N ALA A 237 18.42 -6.05 0.12
CA ALA A 237 18.78 -4.67 -0.19
C ALA A 237 20.22 -4.56 -0.70
N MET A 238 21.19 -5.14 0.01
CA MET A 238 22.61 -5.13 -0.39
C MET A 238 22.81 -5.80 -1.76
N ASN A 239 22.22 -6.97 -1.97
CA ASN A 239 22.37 -7.70 -3.22
C ASN A 239 21.87 -6.90 -4.42
N LEU A 240 20.75 -6.19 -4.25
CA LEU A 240 20.16 -5.39 -5.32
C LEU A 240 20.89 -4.05 -5.50
N LEU A 241 21.03 -3.27 -4.43
CA LEU A 241 21.60 -1.93 -4.50
C LEU A 241 23.07 -1.95 -4.92
N SER A 242 23.87 -2.93 -4.48
CA SER A 242 25.27 -3.05 -4.92
C SER A 242 25.39 -3.35 -6.42
N GLY A 243 24.36 -3.94 -7.04
CA GLY A 243 24.33 -4.13 -8.50
C GLY A 243 23.98 -2.86 -9.28
N LEU A 244 23.39 -1.87 -8.61
CA LEU A 244 22.97 -0.60 -9.22
C LEU A 244 24.02 0.51 -9.05
N MET A 245 24.79 0.47 -7.97
CA MET A 245 25.77 1.51 -7.67
C MET A 245 27.06 1.30 -8.48
N PRO A 246 27.61 2.35 -9.13
CA PRO A 246 28.95 2.31 -9.71
C PRO A 246 30.01 1.97 -8.66
N ALA A 247 31.11 1.32 -9.08
CA ALA A 247 32.21 0.95 -8.19
C ALA A 247 32.79 2.17 -7.44
N THR A 248 32.85 3.34 -8.08
CA THR A 248 33.31 4.59 -7.46
C THR A 248 32.48 5.02 -6.26
N ILE A 249 31.16 4.82 -6.30
CA ILE A 249 30.27 5.12 -5.17
C ILE A 249 30.43 4.05 -4.08
N GLN A 250 30.55 2.79 -4.46
CA GLN A 250 30.74 1.71 -3.48
C GLN A 250 32.03 1.86 -2.66
N GLU A 251 33.09 2.41 -3.27
CA GLU A 251 34.36 2.69 -2.59
C GLU A 251 34.31 3.92 -1.68
N ARG A 252 33.62 4.99 -2.12
CA ARG A 252 33.57 6.26 -1.38
C ARG A 252 32.51 6.28 -0.29
N ASP A 253 31.33 5.77 -0.60
CA ASP A 253 30.11 5.85 0.22
C ASP A 253 29.52 4.45 0.32
N SER A 254 30.17 3.61 1.14
CA SER A 254 29.86 2.18 1.18
C SER A 254 28.47 1.90 1.74
N LEU A 255 27.63 1.22 0.95
CA LEU A 255 26.33 0.72 1.40
C LEU A 255 26.43 -0.14 2.67
N HIS A 256 27.59 -0.76 2.92
CA HIS A 256 27.84 -1.57 4.10
C HIS A 256 27.86 -0.78 5.40
N GLU A 257 28.15 0.51 5.36
CA GLU A 257 28.21 1.40 6.53
C GLU A 257 26.84 1.96 6.91
N LEU A 258 25.86 1.89 5.98
CA LEU A 258 24.50 2.34 6.24
C LEU A 258 23.82 1.41 7.24
N ASP A 259 23.10 2.02 8.18
CA ASP A 259 22.20 1.31 9.08
C ASP A 259 21.06 0.64 8.30
N ASP A 260 20.44 -0.37 8.91
CA ASP A 260 19.40 -1.16 8.26
C ASP A 260 18.17 -0.32 7.87
N ALA A 261 17.82 0.73 8.62
CA ALA A 261 16.66 1.55 8.31
C ALA A 261 16.88 2.37 7.04
N VAL A 262 18.04 3.04 6.94
CA VAL A 262 18.42 3.81 5.74
C VAL A 262 18.53 2.89 4.52
N LEU A 263 19.17 1.73 4.68
CA LEU A 263 19.32 0.78 3.59
C LEU A 263 17.96 0.25 3.10
N LEU A 264 17.05 -0.09 4.02
CA LEU A 264 15.69 -0.50 3.69
C LEU A 264 14.89 0.63 3.02
N ALA A 265 15.12 1.89 3.40
CA ALA A 265 14.43 3.02 2.79
C ALA A 265 14.86 3.20 1.32
N LEU A 266 16.16 3.14 1.03
CA LEU A 266 16.68 3.14 -0.34
C LEU A 266 16.13 1.96 -1.16
N PHE A 267 16.13 0.78 -0.55
CA PHE A 267 15.64 -0.44 -1.21
C PHE A 267 14.14 -0.34 -1.54
N LEU A 268 13.33 0.09 -0.58
CA LEU A 268 11.89 0.28 -0.76
C LEU A 268 11.58 1.38 -1.78
N ALA A 269 12.32 2.49 -1.77
CA ALA A 269 12.18 3.55 -2.75
C ALA A 269 12.45 3.03 -4.18
N HIS A 270 13.55 2.29 -4.37
CA HIS A 270 13.88 1.66 -5.64
C HIS A 270 12.78 0.71 -6.11
N GLU A 271 12.38 -0.25 -5.28
CA GLU A 271 11.37 -1.25 -5.63
C GLU A 271 10.02 -0.61 -5.97
N ARG A 272 9.67 0.51 -5.31
CA ARG A 272 8.48 1.28 -5.67
C ARG A 272 8.60 1.91 -7.06
N GLY A 273 9.78 2.40 -7.44
CA GLY A 273 10.05 2.96 -8.77
C GLY A 273 10.06 1.91 -9.88
N VAL A 274 10.52 0.69 -9.58
CA VAL A 274 10.43 -0.48 -10.49
C VAL A 274 8.98 -0.80 -10.86
N GLY A 275 8.03 -0.47 -9.99
CA GLY A 275 6.61 -0.67 -10.23
C GLY A 275 6.29 -2.15 -10.44
N ARG A 276 5.51 -2.48 -11.47
CA ARG A 276 4.97 -3.83 -11.72
C ARG A 276 6.02 -4.96 -11.85
N TYR A 277 7.28 -4.62 -12.10
CA TYR A 277 8.36 -5.59 -12.21
C TYR A 277 8.98 -5.93 -10.85
N SER A 278 8.64 -5.19 -9.80
CA SER A 278 9.06 -5.48 -8.45
C SER A 278 8.34 -6.74 -7.95
N ARG A 279 9.10 -7.67 -7.39
CA ARG A 279 8.52 -8.82 -6.68
C ARG A 279 7.66 -8.37 -5.49
N TRP A 280 7.97 -7.23 -4.89
CA TRP A 280 7.25 -6.65 -3.76
C TRP A 280 6.11 -5.71 -4.19
N THR A 281 5.76 -5.62 -5.48
CA THR A 281 4.62 -4.82 -5.94
C THR A 281 3.34 -5.04 -5.13
N PRO A 282 2.91 -6.29 -4.82
CA PRO A 282 1.71 -6.50 -4.02
C PRO A 282 1.78 -5.87 -2.63
N TYR A 283 2.96 -5.91 -2.01
CA TYR A 283 3.20 -5.30 -0.71
C TYR A 283 3.22 -3.78 -0.81
N ILE A 284 3.97 -3.22 -1.77
CA ILE A 284 4.08 -1.77 -1.97
C ILE A 284 2.72 -1.15 -2.29
N ALA A 285 1.88 -1.83 -3.07
CA ALA A 285 0.52 -1.40 -3.37
C ALA A 285 -0.39 -1.37 -2.13
N SER A 286 -0.09 -2.15 -1.09
CA SER A 286 -0.82 -2.15 0.19
C SER A 286 -0.37 -1.05 1.15
N LEU A 287 0.76 -0.38 0.87
CA LEU A 287 1.27 0.68 1.72
C LEU A 287 0.51 1.99 1.49
N PRO A 288 0.34 2.82 2.53
CA PRO A 288 -0.32 4.11 2.39
C PRO A 288 0.51 5.04 1.50
N SER A 289 -0.15 5.75 0.58
CA SER A 289 0.51 6.78 -0.23
C SER A 289 1.10 7.90 0.64
N ASN A 290 0.42 8.21 1.75
CA ASN A 290 0.83 9.19 2.74
C ASN A 290 0.96 8.51 4.12
N PRO A 291 2.12 7.92 4.45
CA PRO A 291 2.32 7.30 5.75
C PRO A 291 2.16 8.32 6.88
N SER A 292 1.42 7.94 7.92
CA SER A 292 1.22 8.74 9.13
C SER A 292 2.47 8.71 10.02
N CYS A 293 3.54 9.38 9.61
CA CYS A 293 4.81 9.48 10.33
C CYS A 293 5.12 10.95 10.60
N GLY A 294 5.73 11.24 11.75
CA GLY A 294 6.24 12.57 12.12
C GLY A 294 7.43 13.05 11.30
N TYR A 295 8.02 12.16 10.50
CA TYR A 295 9.12 12.49 9.60
C TYR A 295 8.64 13.13 8.29
N SER A 296 7.35 13.00 7.94
CA SER A 296 6.82 13.57 6.69
C SER A 296 6.42 15.03 6.88
N GLU A 297 7.09 15.92 6.15
CA GLU A 297 6.74 17.34 6.11
C GLU A 297 5.32 17.56 5.54
N ALA A 298 4.92 16.77 4.55
CA ALA A 298 3.59 16.84 3.96
C ALA A 298 2.48 16.47 4.97
N MET A 299 2.78 15.59 5.93
CA MET A 299 1.83 15.18 6.97
C MET A 299 1.84 16.08 8.21
N ARG A 300 2.80 17.01 8.31
CA ARG A 300 2.98 17.88 9.48
C ARG A 300 1.70 18.62 9.89
N PRO A 301 0.91 19.25 8.98
CA PRO A 301 -0.32 19.93 9.37
C PRO A 301 -1.31 19.00 10.09
N TYR A 302 -1.57 17.82 9.53
CA TYR A 302 -2.47 16.82 10.12
C TYR A 302 -1.97 16.31 11.47
N MET A 303 -0.65 16.19 11.63
CA MET A 303 -0.06 15.78 12.91
C MET A 303 -0.13 16.87 13.97
N LEU A 304 -0.02 18.15 13.60
CA LEU A 304 -0.24 19.25 14.53
C LEU A 304 -1.70 19.30 14.99
N ASP A 305 -2.66 19.05 14.09
CA ASP A 305 -4.08 18.92 14.45
C ASP A 305 -4.29 17.73 15.39
N ALA A 306 -3.66 16.58 15.13
CA ALA A 306 -3.71 15.43 16.01
C ALA A 306 -3.10 15.70 17.39
N ILE A 307 -1.99 16.45 17.47
CA ILE A 307 -1.40 16.90 18.75
C ILE A 307 -2.42 17.75 19.53
N TYR A 308 -3.12 18.66 18.85
CA TYR A 308 -4.15 19.48 19.49
C TYR A 308 -5.30 18.62 20.02
N ALA A 309 -5.77 17.64 19.25
CA ALA A 309 -6.80 16.70 19.69
C ALA A 309 -6.34 15.84 20.89
N LEU A 310 -5.10 15.32 20.87
CA LEU A 310 -4.51 14.57 21.99
C LEU A 310 -4.52 15.39 23.29
N ARG A 311 -4.26 16.70 23.19
CA ARG A 311 -4.29 17.61 24.33
C ARG A 311 -5.70 17.88 24.83
N GLU A 312 -6.58 18.35 23.95
CA GLU A 312 -7.89 18.91 24.36
C GLU A 312 -8.95 17.82 24.59
N GLU A 313 -8.89 16.71 23.83
CA GLU A 313 -9.89 15.66 23.91
C GLU A 313 -9.47 14.50 24.83
N ILE A 314 -8.18 14.14 24.82
CA ILE A 314 -7.66 12.98 25.57
C ILE A 314 -6.93 13.40 26.84
N GLY A 315 -6.40 14.64 26.91
CA GLY A 315 -5.68 15.15 28.08
C GLY A 315 -4.22 14.67 28.14
N VAL A 316 -3.63 14.27 27.02
CA VAL A 316 -2.20 13.91 26.94
C VAL A 316 -1.35 15.18 27.08
N ASP A 317 -0.29 15.12 27.90
CA ASP A 317 0.69 16.21 27.97
C ASP A 317 1.57 16.20 26.72
N VAL A 318 1.27 17.14 25.81
CA VAL A 318 1.96 17.33 24.54
C VAL A 318 2.86 18.56 24.53
N GLN A 319 3.21 19.11 25.70
CA GLN A 319 4.04 20.31 25.77
C GLN A 319 5.38 20.08 25.07
N GLY A 320 5.68 20.89 24.05
CA GLY A 320 6.91 20.81 23.26
C GLY A 320 6.86 19.82 22.07
N TRP A 321 5.82 18.98 21.96
CA TRP A 321 5.70 18.03 20.84
C TRP A 321 5.69 18.71 19.46
N PRO A 322 5.00 19.85 19.23
CA PRO A 322 5.08 20.54 17.93
C PRO A 322 6.50 20.93 17.52
N THR A 323 7.33 21.34 18.49
CA THR A 323 8.72 21.71 18.22
C THR A 323 9.58 20.49 17.93
N GLU A 324 9.40 19.39 18.66
CA GLU A 324 10.14 18.15 18.38
C GLU A 324 9.70 17.52 17.04
N LEU A 325 8.42 17.61 16.69
CA LEU A 325 7.89 17.19 15.38
C LEU A 325 8.52 17.99 14.22
N ASP A 326 8.64 19.31 14.36
CA ASP A 326 9.32 20.17 13.38
C ASP A 326 10.81 19.78 13.23
N ARG A 327 11.49 19.51 14.35
CA ARG A 327 12.89 19.04 14.31
C ARG A 327 13.02 17.67 13.65
N ALA A 328 12.16 16.72 14.00
CA ALA A 328 12.18 15.37 13.47
C ALA A 328 11.98 15.36 11.95
N SER A 329 10.98 16.10 11.45
CA SER A 329 10.72 16.22 10.01
C SER A 329 11.84 16.93 9.26
N LYS A 330 12.43 18.01 9.81
CA LYS A 330 13.62 18.66 9.21
C LYS A 330 14.86 17.76 9.20
N TYR A 331 15.03 16.93 10.23
CA TYR A 331 16.14 15.98 10.30
C TYR A 331 15.96 14.86 9.26
N ALA A 332 14.75 14.30 9.15
CA ALA A 332 14.43 13.31 8.12
C ALA A 332 14.58 13.87 6.70
N TYR A 333 14.21 15.13 6.47
CA TYR A 333 14.46 15.82 5.19
C TYR A 333 15.96 15.82 4.85
N ARG A 334 16.82 16.20 5.80
CA ARG A 334 18.28 16.23 5.58
C ARG A 334 18.86 14.85 5.27
N ILE A 335 18.38 13.81 5.95
CA ILE A 335 18.76 12.42 5.62
C ILE A 335 18.34 12.10 4.19
N ALA A 336 17.08 12.37 3.83
CA ALA A 336 16.58 12.08 2.49
C ALA A 336 17.33 12.85 1.39
N GLU A 337 17.69 14.12 1.64
CA GLU A 337 18.47 14.96 0.74
C GLU A 337 19.88 14.40 0.51
N ALA A 338 20.59 14.03 1.59
CA ALA A 338 21.91 13.41 1.50
C ALA A 338 21.86 12.08 0.74
N LEU A 339 20.88 11.23 1.04
CA LEU A 339 20.67 9.96 0.33
C LEU A 339 20.31 10.17 -1.14
N ASN A 340 19.48 11.17 -1.44
CA ASN A 340 19.12 11.51 -2.81
C ASN A 340 20.33 12.01 -3.61
N LEU A 341 21.22 12.80 -3.00
CA LEU A 341 22.43 13.26 -3.68
C LEU A 341 23.35 12.08 -4.03
N LEU A 342 23.56 11.15 -3.09
CA LEU A 342 24.51 10.05 -3.26
C LEU A 342 23.95 8.90 -4.09
N TYR A 343 22.70 8.50 -3.84
CA TYR A 343 22.11 7.27 -4.38
C TYR A 343 20.92 7.52 -5.31
N GLY A 344 20.32 8.72 -5.26
CA GLY A 344 19.12 9.09 -6.03
C GLY A 344 19.23 8.89 -7.54
N PRO A 345 20.37 9.20 -8.20
CA PRO A 345 20.57 8.96 -9.63
C PRO A 345 20.57 7.47 -10.03
N HIS A 346 20.82 6.57 -9.09
CA HIS A 346 21.01 5.13 -9.34
C HIS A 346 19.77 4.29 -8.97
N ILE A 347 18.81 4.87 -8.27
CA ILE A 347 17.56 4.20 -7.92
C ILE A 347 16.41 4.64 -8.83
N GLN A 348 15.45 3.74 -9.02
CA GLN A 348 14.25 4.05 -9.80
C GLN A 348 13.24 4.80 -8.93
N SER A 349 12.47 5.69 -9.56
CA SER A 349 11.40 6.46 -8.93
C SER A 349 10.12 6.38 -9.76
N PRO A 350 8.94 6.38 -9.14
CA PRO A 350 7.68 6.41 -9.87
C PRO A 350 7.58 7.61 -10.82
N MET A 351 6.82 7.46 -11.90
CA MET A 351 6.51 8.57 -12.79
C MET A 351 5.89 9.74 -12.00
N ALA A 352 6.36 10.96 -12.27
CA ALA A 352 5.96 12.19 -11.59
C ALA A 352 6.35 12.32 -10.10
N VAL A 353 7.14 11.40 -9.55
CA VAL A 353 7.69 11.51 -8.18
C VAL A 353 9.21 11.66 -8.27
N SER A 354 9.74 12.73 -7.68
CA SER A 354 11.19 12.89 -7.57
C SER A 354 11.82 11.82 -6.66
N SER A 355 13.08 11.46 -6.91
CA SER A 355 13.80 10.51 -6.04
C SER A 355 13.84 10.96 -4.58
N LEU A 356 13.99 12.26 -4.32
CA LEU A 356 13.93 12.83 -2.97
C LEU A 356 12.59 12.53 -2.28
N GLN A 357 11.47 12.85 -2.93
CA GLN A 357 10.14 12.59 -2.37
C GLN A 357 9.87 11.10 -2.17
N ASN A 358 10.38 10.26 -3.08
CA ASN A 358 10.25 8.82 -2.98
C ASN A 358 11.05 8.26 -1.78
N ILE A 359 12.26 8.76 -1.54
CA ILE A 359 13.08 8.42 -0.38
C ILE A 359 12.42 8.89 0.92
N GLN A 360 11.89 10.12 0.96
CA GLN A 360 11.15 10.62 2.13
C GLN A 360 9.94 9.74 2.48
N TRP A 361 9.17 9.35 1.46
CA TRP A 361 8.08 8.41 1.63
C TRP A 361 8.57 7.08 2.19
N ALA A 362 9.66 6.53 1.65
CA ALA A 362 10.20 5.24 2.07
C ALA A 362 10.75 5.26 3.51
N LEU A 363 11.46 6.34 3.90
CA LEU A 363 11.93 6.54 5.28
C LEU A 363 10.78 6.48 6.28
N CYS A 364 9.67 7.13 5.95
CA CYS A 364 8.47 7.09 6.76
C CYS A 364 7.80 5.71 6.85
N GLN A 365 7.76 4.96 5.74
CA GLN A 365 7.27 3.59 5.77
C GLN A 365 8.16 2.72 6.66
N VAL A 366 9.48 2.79 6.49
CA VAL A 366 10.44 2.01 7.29
C VAL A 366 10.32 2.36 8.76
N ALA A 367 10.33 3.64 9.12
CA ALA A 367 10.15 4.09 10.50
C ALA A 367 8.86 3.56 11.15
N SER A 368 7.76 3.54 10.40
CA SER A 368 6.47 3.14 10.93
C SER A 368 6.23 1.63 10.89
N ARG A 369 6.85 0.89 9.98
CA ARG A 369 6.45 -0.50 9.68
C ARG A 369 7.54 -1.53 9.84
N ALA A 370 8.80 -1.12 9.89
CA ALA A 370 9.88 -2.07 10.00
C ALA A 370 9.87 -2.73 11.38
N THR A 371 10.12 -4.04 11.38
CA THR A 371 10.05 -4.91 12.54
C THR A 371 11.46 -5.30 12.96
N ALA A 372 11.75 -5.16 14.26
CA ALA A 372 13.01 -5.60 14.84
C ALA A 372 13.19 -7.12 14.70
N ALA A 373 14.43 -7.54 14.54
CA ALA A 373 14.78 -8.86 14.06
C ALA A 373 16.15 -9.31 14.56
N LYS A 374 16.45 -10.60 14.43
CA LYS A 374 17.82 -11.10 14.63
C LYS A 374 18.78 -10.53 13.60
N GLU A 375 19.89 -9.99 14.10
CA GLU A 375 20.99 -9.41 13.33
C GLU A 375 21.51 -10.31 12.19
N LYS A 376 21.47 -11.64 12.36
CA LYS A 376 21.84 -12.63 11.34
C LYS A 376 21.16 -12.39 9.98
N TYR A 377 19.95 -11.82 9.98
CA TYR A 377 19.16 -11.54 8.78
C TYR A 377 18.93 -10.04 8.54
N GLY A 378 19.66 -9.18 9.25
CA GLY A 378 19.36 -7.75 9.41
C GLY A 378 18.57 -7.52 10.69
N GLY A 379 19.02 -6.58 11.51
CA GLY A 379 18.39 -6.20 12.77
C GLY A 379 17.03 -5.52 12.59
N LEU A 380 16.76 -5.00 11.39
CA LEU A 380 15.49 -4.40 11.01
C LEU A 380 15.02 -4.94 9.65
N ARG A 381 13.71 -5.20 9.49
CA ARG A 381 13.12 -5.76 8.25
C ARG A 381 11.73 -5.20 7.97
N LEU A 382 11.37 -5.04 6.70
CA LEU A 382 9.96 -4.91 6.32
C LEU A 382 9.40 -6.30 6.07
N VAL A 383 8.33 -6.64 6.78
CA VAL A 383 7.72 -7.97 6.73
C VAL A 383 6.32 -7.81 6.13
N PRO A 384 6.16 -8.03 4.81
CA PRO A 384 4.89 -7.83 4.15
C PRO A 384 3.77 -8.58 4.86
N MET A 385 2.60 -7.93 4.95
CA MET A 385 1.40 -8.44 5.62
C MET A 385 1.47 -8.41 7.16
N LEU A 386 2.62 -8.65 7.76
CA LEU A 386 2.78 -8.58 9.22
C LEU A 386 2.56 -7.15 9.75
N ASP A 387 3.10 -6.17 9.06
CA ASP A 387 3.11 -4.75 9.42
C ASP A 387 1.74 -4.04 9.22
N LEU A 388 0.76 -4.75 8.67
CA LEU A 388 -0.63 -4.33 8.52
C LEU A 388 -1.48 -4.70 9.76
N ILE A 389 -0.92 -5.44 10.72
CA ILE A 389 -1.59 -5.82 11.97
C ILE A 389 -1.44 -4.65 12.94
N ASN A 390 -2.55 -4.21 13.55
CA ASN A 390 -2.54 -3.09 14.47
C ASN A 390 -2.07 -3.45 15.89
N HIS A 391 -1.73 -2.41 16.65
CA HIS A 391 -1.21 -2.54 18.01
C HIS A 391 -2.30 -2.82 19.04
N ASP A 392 -1.99 -3.68 20.02
CA ASP A 392 -2.68 -3.80 21.31
C ASP A 392 -1.69 -4.35 22.34
N GLU A 393 -1.52 -3.68 23.49
CA GLU A 393 -0.61 -4.12 24.56
C GLU A 393 -0.91 -5.52 25.10
N ASN A 394 -2.18 -5.94 25.08
CA ASN A 394 -2.64 -7.23 25.57
C ASN A 394 -2.55 -8.33 24.50
N ALA A 395 -2.18 -7.98 23.27
CA ALA A 395 -2.00 -8.95 22.20
C ALA A 395 -0.64 -9.67 22.27
N GLY A 396 -0.49 -10.71 21.46
CA GLY A 396 0.78 -11.43 21.33
C GLY A 396 1.78 -10.65 20.50
N GLU A 397 3.07 -10.86 20.75
CA GLU A 397 4.15 -10.32 19.94
C GLU A 397 4.29 -11.09 18.62
N PHE A 398 5.03 -10.49 17.68
CA PHE A 398 5.51 -11.19 16.50
C PHE A 398 6.61 -12.19 16.90
N ILE A 399 6.49 -13.44 16.46
CA ILE A 399 7.46 -14.49 16.81
C ILE A 399 8.36 -14.75 15.60
N GLU A 400 9.65 -14.43 15.71
CA GLU A 400 10.67 -14.85 14.74
C GLU A 400 11.14 -16.28 15.03
N LEU A 401 10.96 -17.17 14.05
CA LEU A 401 11.36 -18.57 14.16
C LEU A 401 12.89 -18.74 14.13
N LYS A 402 13.39 -19.64 14.96
CA LYS A 402 14.80 -20.06 15.07
C LYS A 402 15.10 -21.30 14.22
N GLY A 403 14.08 -21.97 13.69
CA GLY A 403 14.19 -23.23 12.94
C GLY A 403 14.51 -24.45 13.81
N THR A 404 14.42 -24.28 15.13
CA THR A 404 14.68 -25.34 16.13
C THR A 404 13.49 -25.53 17.07
N GLU A 405 12.44 -24.74 16.89
CA GLU A 405 11.17 -24.91 17.58
C GLU A 405 10.59 -26.26 17.19
N ARG A 406 10.56 -27.16 18.18
CA ARG A 406 9.83 -28.41 18.11
C ARG A 406 8.61 -28.31 19.01
N VAL A 407 7.63 -29.18 18.78
CA VAL A 407 6.49 -29.39 19.68
C VAL A 407 6.99 -29.83 21.07
N LYS A 408 7.33 -28.88 21.93
CA LYS A 408 7.30 -29.05 23.38
C LYS A 408 6.06 -28.32 23.88
N ASP A 409 5.26 -29.00 24.70
CA ASP A 409 4.08 -28.45 25.39
C ASP A 409 2.87 -28.11 24.49
N HIS A 410 2.57 -28.94 23.49
CA HIS A 410 1.42 -28.73 22.56
C HIS A 410 1.48 -27.40 21.78
N HIS A 411 2.66 -26.79 21.71
CA HIS A 411 2.90 -25.60 20.89
C HIS A 411 3.37 -26.07 19.50
N PHE A 412 2.41 -26.32 18.62
CA PHE A 412 2.67 -26.75 17.25
C PHE A 412 3.28 -25.61 16.43
N ILE A 413 4.61 -25.57 16.40
CA ILE A 413 5.34 -25.20 15.19
C ILE A 413 6.32 -26.35 15.00
N ASP A 414 6.08 -27.23 14.04
CA ASP A 414 7.16 -28.04 13.47
C ASP A 414 7.97 -27.09 12.58
N ALA A 415 8.69 -26.16 13.22
CA ALA A 415 9.57 -25.26 12.51
C ALA A 415 10.75 -26.10 12.04
N THR A 416 10.91 -26.17 10.73
CA THR A 416 12.10 -26.77 10.15
C THR A 416 13.23 -25.73 10.14
N GLU A 417 14.47 -26.17 9.94
CA GLU A 417 15.59 -25.24 9.78
C GLU A 417 15.37 -24.25 8.62
N ASP A 418 14.63 -24.68 7.58
CA ASP A 418 14.20 -23.87 6.44
C ASP A 418 13.31 -22.68 6.85
N ASP A 419 12.67 -22.74 8.03
CA ASP A 419 11.78 -21.69 8.53
C ASP A 419 12.52 -20.61 9.35
N THR A 420 13.84 -20.74 9.52
CA THR A 420 14.61 -19.79 10.32
C THR A 420 14.50 -18.36 9.75
N GLY A 421 14.13 -17.41 10.61
CA GLY A 421 13.92 -16.01 10.24
C GLY A 421 12.54 -15.70 9.69
N ALA A 422 11.66 -16.70 9.51
CA ALA A 422 10.25 -16.45 9.24
C ALA A 422 9.55 -15.84 10.47
N PHE A 423 8.56 -14.98 10.24
CA PHE A 423 7.72 -14.44 11.30
C PHE A 423 6.39 -15.18 11.37
N VAL A 424 5.90 -15.43 12.58
CA VAL A 424 4.62 -16.07 12.85
C VAL A 424 3.76 -15.19 13.74
N VAL A 425 2.46 -15.14 13.46
CA VAL A 425 1.45 -14.48 14.30
C VAL A 425 0.38 -15.48 14.72
N ARG A 426 -0.04 -15.34 15.98
CA ARG A 426 -1.12 -16.10 16.60
C ARG A 426 -2.05 -15.12 17.31
N SER A 427 -3.31 -15.50 17.50
CA SER A 427 -4.21 -14.71 18.33
C SER A 427 -3.94 -14.99 19.81
N LEU A 428 -3.39 -13.98 20.48
CA LEU A 428 -3.24 -13.94 21.93
C LEU A 428 -3.92 -12.67 22.40
N ARG A 429 -4.69 -12.76 23.49
CA ARG A 429 -5.41 -11.63 24.09
C ARG A 429 -5.40 -11.76 25.62
N HIS A 430 -4.92 -10.72 26.29
CA HIS A 430 -4.75 -10.65 27.74
C HIS A 430 -3.92 -11.82 28.28
N GLY A 431 -2.76 -12.07 27.66
CA GLY A 431 -1.86 -13.15 28.07
C GLY A 431 -2.37 -14.56 27.76
N ARG A 432 -3.57 -14.72 27.18
CA ARG A 432 -4.17 -16.03 26.90
C ARG A 432 -4.36 -16.22 25.40
N ARG A 433 -4.01 -17.41 24.93
CA ARG A 433 -4.34 -17.83 23.56
C ARG A 433 -5.85 -17.97 23.44
N LYS A 434 -6.44 -17.32 22.44
CA LYS A 434 -7.88 -17.36 22.18
C LYS A 434 -8.06 -17.52 20.69
N PRO A 435 -9.02 -18.34 20.22
CA PRO A 435 -9.34 -18.32 18.80
C PRO A 435 -9.83 -16.91 18.46
N LEU A 436 -9.39 -16.39 17.32
CA LEU A 436 -9.90 -15.11 16.82
C LEU A 436 -11.38 -15.32 16.48
N LYS A 437 -12.35 -14.53 16.94
CA LYS A 437 -13.76 -14.76 16.54
C LYS A 437 -14.07 -14.10 15.21
N LYS A 438 -15.12 -14.55 14.51
CA LYS A 438 -15.69 -13.83 13.36
C LYS A 438 -15.91 -12.35 13.71
N GLY A 439 -15.48 -11.46 12.82
CA GLY A 439 -15.56 -10.01 13.00
C GLY A 439 -14.52 -9.41 13.96
N GLN A 440 -13.65 -10.23 14.58
CA GLN A 440 -12.57 -9.70 15.42
C GLN A 440 -11.32 -9.38 14.63
N GLU A 441 -10.74 -8.22 14.95
CA GLU A 441 -9.45 -7.79 14.44
C GLU A 441 -8.31 -8.64 15.04
N LEU A 442 -7.39 -9.07 14.19
CA LEU A 442 -6.09 -9.58 14.60
C LEU A 442 -5.23 -8.39 15.02
N LEU A 443 -4.77 -8.42 16.26
CA LEU A 443 -3.93 -7.39 16.86
C LEU A 443 -2.62 -8.03 17.30
N ALA A 444 -1.57 -7.22 17.43
CA ALA A 444 -0.27 -7.63 17.91
C ALA A 444 0.34 -6.58 18.84
N ASN A 445 1.14 -7.03 19.80
CA ASN A 445 1.97 -6.12 20.57
C ASN A 445 3.24 -5.81 19.76
N TYR A 446 3.50 -4.54 19.48
CA TYR A 446 4.68 -4.11 18.71
C TYR A 446 5.99 -4.24 19.49
N ASN A 447 5.91 -4.49 20.80
CA ASN A 447 7.04 -4.70 21.70
C ASN A 447 8.13 -3.62 21.58
N VAL A 448 7.71 -2.36 21.69
CA VAL A 448 8.61 -1.20 21.79
C VAL A 448 8.55 -0.64 23.22
N PRO A 449 9.15 -1.34 24.21
CA PRO A 449 9.01 -1.00 25.62
C PRO A 449 9.52 0.41 25.94
N ASP A 450 10.62 0.79 25.30
CA ASP A 450 11.37 2.02 25.59
C ASP A 450 10.86 3.26 24.85
N TYR A 451 9.87 3.12 23.97
CA TYR A 451 9.33 4.27 23.24
C TYR A 451 8.52 5.16 24.18
N SER A 452 8.89 6.43 24.23
CA SER A 452 8.08 7.45 24.88
C SER A 452 6.81 7.71 24.06
N PRO A 453 5.77 8.33 24.65
CA PRO A 453 4.56 8.71 23.90
C PRO A 453 4.84 9.55 22.64
N LEU A 454 5.85 10.42 22.70
CA LEU A 454 6.30 11.21 21.55
C LEU A 454 6.96 10.32 20.47
N ASP A 455 7.74 9.32 20.86
CA ASP A 455 8.40 8.41 19.90
C ASP A 455 7.35 7.57 19.15
N TRP A 456 6.33 7.08 19.87
CA TRP A 456 5.15 6.45 19.25
C TRP A 456 4.49 7.37 18.24
N PHE A 457 4.24 8.63 18.62
CA PHE A 457 3.59 9.60 17.74
C PHE A 457 4.44 9.93 16.50
N VAL A 458 5.74 10.18 16.68
CA VAL A 458 6.64 10.58 15.59
C VAL A 458 6.96 9.39 14.68
N SER A 459 7.28 8.21 15.21
CA SER A 459 7.67 7.07 14.39
C SER A 459 6.46 6.34 13.79
N LEU A 460 5.39 6.18 14.57
CA LEU A 460 4.26 5.30 14.21
C LEU A 460 2.97 6.05 13.86
N GLY A 461 2.89 7.35 14.16
CA GLY A 461 1.76 8.22 13.83
C GLY A 461 0.62 8.25 14.84
N PHE A 462 0.79 7.63 16.00
CA PHE A 462 -0.25 7.54 17.02
C PHE A 462 0.31 7.30 18.41
N VAL A 463 -0.52 7.49 19.43
CA VAL A 463 -0.19 7.20 20.82
C VAL A 463 -1.21 6.21 21.36
N PRO A 464 -0.81 4.98 21.70
CA PRO A 464 -1.76 4.01 22.23
C PRO A 464 -2.18 4.36 23.67
N PRO A 465 -3.37 3.93 24.13
CA PRO A 465 -3.93 4.30 25.44
C PRO A 465 -3.02 4.07 26.64
N GLU A 466 -2.30 2.95 26.65
CA GLU A 466 -1.33 2.57 27.67
C GLU A 466 -0.10 3.49 27.73
N ARG A 467 0.07 4.38 26.74
CA ARG A 467 1.13 5.40 26.68
C ARG A 467 0.59 6.82 26.85
N TRP A 468 -0.64 7.02 27.32
CA TRP A 468 -1.15 8.38 27.60
C TRP A 468 -0.59 9.00 28.89
N SER A 469 0.34 8.32 29.58
CA SER A 469 1.04 8.88 30.74
C SER A 469 1.77 10.19 30.37
N PRO A 470 1.93 11.14 31.31
CA PRO A 470 2.70 12.36 31.08
C PRO A 470 4.08 12.03 30.48
N TRP A 471 4.40 12.64 29.34
CA TRP A 471 5.71 12.47 28.74
C TRP A 471 6.72 13.28 29.56
N GLU A 472 7.65 12.59 30.20
CA GLU A 472 8.84 13.25 30.72
C GLU A 472 9.88 13.28 29.61
N LYS A 473 10.42 14.47 29.36
CA LYS A 473 11.59 14.61 28.49
C LYS A 473 12.72 13.79 29.09
N ILE A 474 12.99 12.64 28.50
CA ILE A 474 14.15 11.83 28.87
C ILE A 474 15.37 12.71 28.56
N GLU A 475 16.07 13.15 29.61
CA GLU A 475 17.38 13.75 29.41
C GLU A 475 18.23 12.72 28.66
N PRO A 476 18.89 13.09 27.55
CA PRO A 476 19.63 12.14 26.75
C PRO A 476 20.56 11.33 27.66
N ALA A 477 20.52 10.00 27.55
CA ALA A 477 21.30 9.08 28.39
C ALA A 477 22.82 9.37 28.32
N PHE A 478 23.23 10.07 27.27
CA PHE A 478 24.53 10.70 27.16
C PHE A 478 24.39 12.19 27.46
N PRO A 479 25.20 12.75 28.40
CA PRO A 479 25.21 14.19 28.64
C PRO A 479 25.44 14.87 27.28
N ARG A 480 24.54 15.79 26.91
CA ARG A 480 24.79 16.68 25.77
C ARG A 480 26.20 17.21 25.95
N VAL A 481 27.10 16.91 25.01
CA VAL A 481 28.46 17.46 25.02
C VAL A 481 28.30 18.94 25.30
N ARG A 482 28.76 19.40 26.47
CA ARG A 482 28.54 20.78 26.94
C ARG A 482 28.90 21.74 25.81
N GLN A 483 27.94 22.55 25.39
CA GLN A 483 28.14 23.61 24.40
C GLN A 483 28.97 24.80 24.94
N ASP A 484 29.57 24.59 26.10
CA ASP A 484 30.35 25.54 26.88
C ASP A 484 31.73 24.96 27.25
N GLY A 485 32.05 23.73 26.80
CA GLY A 485 33.41 23.22 26.81
C GLY A 485 34.26 23.78 25.66
N PRO A 486 35.60 23.73 25.72
CA PRO A 486 36.49 24.23 24.65
C PRO A 486 36.27 23.56 23.27
N PHE A 487 35.49 22.47 23.21
CA PHE A 487 35.09 21.76 22.00
C PHE A 487 33.70 22.14 21.45
N ALA A 488 32.99 23.04 22.13
CA ALA A 488 31.61 23.40 21.78
C ALA A 488 31.41 24.27 20.54
N LYS A 489 32.51 24.85 20.03
CA LYS A 489 32.50 25.58 18.76
C LYS A 489 32.67 24.66 17.55
N GLU A 490 32.93 23.38 17.79
CA GLU A 490 32.85 22.36 16.75
C GLU A 490 31.48 21.70 16.90
N SER A 491 30.51 22.35 16.26
CA SER A 491 29.39 21.69 15.62
C SER A 491 29.70 20.24 15.21
N SER A 492 28.70 19.34 15.21
CA SER A 492 28.94 17.95 14.82
C SER A 492 29.74 17.92 13.50
N PRO A 493 30.79 17.08 13.37
CA PRO A 493 31.64 17.09 12.18
C PRO A 493 30.81 17.03 10.91
N THR A 494 29.69 16.31 10.93
CA THR A 494 28.74 16.19 9.82
C THR A 494 27.94 17.46 9.50
N SER A 495 27.59 18.29 10.48
CA SER A 495 26.84 19.54 10.25
C SER A 495 27.76 20.63 9.71
N ASP A 496 28.94 20.82 10.34
CA ASP A 496 29.88 21.85 9.90
C ASP A 496 30.68 21.45 8.66
N LEU A 497 30.99 20.16 8.45
CA LEU A 497 31.56 19.72 7.16
C LEU A 497 30.56 19.96 6.03
N TRP A 498 29.25 19.80 6.27
CA TRP A 498 28.25 20.09 5.26
C TRP A 498 28.09 21.58 5.01
N ASP A 499 27.99 22.40 6.06
CA ASP A 499 27.86 23.85 5.89
C ASP A 499 29.14 24.49 5.29
N LYS A 500 30.31 23.90 5.55
CA LYS A 500 31.61 24.38 5.06
C LYS A 500 32.00 23.84 3.69
N HIS A 501 31.75 22.57 3.42
CA HIS A 501 32.19 21.90 2.18
C HIS A 501 31.06 21.40 1.30
N GLY A 502 29.83 21.29 1.80
CA GLY A 502 28.65 20.91 1.01
C GLY A 502 28.47 21.79 -0.23
N PRO A 503 28.55 23.14 -0.13
CA PRO A 503 28.48 24.02 -1.29
C PRO A 503 29.63 23.82 -2.30
N GLU A 504 30.86 23.53 -1.83
CA GLU A 504 32.02 23.29 -2.68
C GLU A 504 31.95 21.93 -3.38
N ILE A 505 31.47 20.90 -2.68
CA ILE A 505 31.22 19.56 -3.23
C ILE A 505 30.13 19.64 -4.30
N LEU A 506 29.01 20.32 -4.01
CA LEU A 506 27.93 20.56 -4.98
C LEU A 506 28.40 21.36 -6.20
N LYS A 507 29.32 22.31 -6.01
CA LYS A 507 29.94 23.05 -7.10
C LYS A 507 30.86 22.16 -7.94
N SER A 508 31.70 21.33 -7.30
CA SER A 508 32.59 20.40 -8.01
C SER A 508 31.81 19.38 -8.85
N ILE A 509 30.69 18.87 -8.36
CA ILE A 509 29.82 17.94 -9.09
C ILE A 509 29.22 18.63 -10.32
N LYS A 510 28.72 19.87 -10.17
CA LYS A 510 28.20 20.66 -11.29
C LYS A 510 29.27 21.02 -12.33
N ASP A 511 30.49 21.24 -11.90
CA ASP A 511 31.62 21.58 -12.79
C ASP A 511 32.20 20.34 -13.51
N THR A 512 31.81 19.11 -13.12
CA THR A 512 32.26 17.86 -13.76
C THR A 512 31.23 17.26 -14.73
N GLU A 513 30.01 17.82 -14.82
CA GLU A 513 28.92 17.37 -15.72
C GLU A 513 28.73 18.27 -16.97
N LEU A 514 29.69 19.16 -17.27
CA LEU A 514 29.84 19.89 -18.53
C LEU A 514 31.15 19.49 -19.20
#